data_AF-A0A0N8HZX5-F1
#
_entry.id   AF-A0A0N8HZX5-F1
#
_cell.length_a   1.000
_cell.length_b   1.000
_cell.length_c   1.000
_cell.angle_alpha   90.00
_cell.angle_beta   90.00
_cell.angle_gamma   90.00
#
_symmetry.space_group_name_H-M   'P 1'
#
loop_
_entity.id
_entity.type
_entity.pdbx_description
1 polymer ?
#
loop_
_entity_poly.entity_id
_entity_poly.type
_entity_poly.pdbx_seq_one_letter_code
_entity_poly.pdbx_strand_id
1 'polypeptide(L)'
;MLGPPMESPALHAGLVVAAVAFLAVAGTLPARPAPDAAGVADTVDRVAAGAAPASASHDHAADAVRLRPHSIAMRNDAGTARATFAFGAIVPVADGPLRRVLDGNAPQRVFTDRAAFRRAVDAARARGPGWTASEEITVTGVSWDGYRVTLVGA
;
A
#
# COMPACT_ATOMS: atom_id res chain seq x y z
N MET A 1 -46.85 32.82 33.15
CA MET A 1 -46.94 33.25 31.74
C MET A 1 -45.57 33.07 31.11
N LEU A 2 -45.23 31.86 30.66
CA LEU A 2 -44.11 31.65 29.73
C LEU A 2 -44.69 31.87 28.33
N GLY A 3 -44.34 32.98 27.69
CA GLY A 3 -44.65 33.20 26.27
C GLY A 3 -43.41 32.90 25.41
N PRO A 4 -43.47 32.07 24.36
CA PRO A 4 -42.44 31.99 23.32
C PRO A 4 -42.61 33.17 22.31
N PRO A 5 -41.57 33.64 21.58
CA PRO A 5 -40.64 32.81 20.80
C PRO A 5 -39.15 33.16 21.03
N MET A 6 -38.21 32.25 21.21
CA MET A 6 -37.64 31.32 20.21
C MET A 6 -37.38 31.89 18.80
N GLU A 7 -37.51 33.21 18.55
CA GLU A 7 -37.16 33.83 17.26
C GLU A 7 -36.45 35.17 17.44
N SER A 8 -35.28 35.16 18.08
CA SER A 8 -34.36 36.30 17.96
C SER A 8 -33.54 36.15 16.68
N PRO A 9 -33.46 37.17 15.81
CA PRO A 9 -32.61 37.13 14.62
C PRO A 9 -31.13 36.98 14.98
N ALA A 10 -30.72 37.45 16.17
CA ALA A 10 -29.38 37.23 16.69
C ALA A 10 -29.12 35.76 17.06
N LEU A 11 -30.13 35.06 17.60
CA LEU A 11 -30.03 33.61 17.87
C LEU A 11 -29.94 32.82 16.56
N HIS A 12 -30.72 33.19 15.54
CA HIS A 12 -30.64 32.59 14.22
C HIS A 12 -29.28 32.82 13.56
N ALA A 13 -28.77 34.05 13.59
CA ALA A 13 -27.45 34.38 13.06
C ALA A 13 -26.35 33.59 13.79
N GLY A 14 -26.40 33.53 15.12
CA GLY A 14 -25.48 32.75 15.94
C GLY A 14 -25.52 31.25 15.61
N LEU A 15 -26.72 30.68 15.45
CA LEU A 15 -26.91 29.28 15.08
C LEU A 15 -26.38 28.98 13.68
N VAL A 16 -26.64 29.85 12.70
CA VAL A 16 -26.11 29.69 11.33
C VAL A 16 -24.58 29.72 11.35
N VAL A 17 -23.98 30.68 12.07
CA VAL A 17 -22.52 30.76 12.21
C VAL A 17 -21.96 29.51 12.89
N ALA A 18 -22.58 29.06 13.98
CA ALA A 18 -22.17 27.84 14.68
C ALA A 18 -22.32 26.58 13.81
N ALA A 19 -23.41 26.46 13.04
CA ALA A 19 -23.64 25.34 12.14
C ALA A 19 -22.63 25.33 10.98
N VAL A 20 -22.34 26.49 10.38
CA VAL A 20 -21.31 26.63 9.34
C VAL A 20 -19.93 26.29 9.90
N ALA A 21 -19.59 26.79 11.08
CA ALA A 21 -18.32 26.46 11.74
C ALA A 21 -18.22 24.96 12.04
N PHE A 22 -19.29 24.34 12.54
CA PHE A 22 -19.33 22.90 12.78
C PHE A 22 -19.21 22.10 11.48
N LEU A 23 -19.92 22.48 10.42
CA LEU A 23 -19.87 21.82 9.12
C LEU A 23 -18.47 21.95 8.49
N ALA A 24 -17.83 23.11 8.64
CA ALA A 24 -16.46 23.33 8.20
C ALA A 24 -15.48 22.41 8.93
N VAL A 25 -15.64 22.26 10.26
CA VAL A 25 -14.82 21.32 11.04
C VAL A 25 -15.11 19.87 10.66
N ALA A 26 -16.38 19.47 10.58
CA ALA A 26 -16.78 18.12 10.19
C ALA A 26 -16.27 17.74 8.80
N GLY A 27 -16.24 18.69 7.85
CA GLY A 27 -15.70 18.50 6.51
C GLY A 27 -14.17 18.35 6.45
N THR A 28 -13.45 18.58 7.54
CA THR A 28 -11.98 18.38 7.61
C THR A 28 -11.59 17.00 8.13
N LEU A 29 -12.55 16.21 8.62
CA LEU A 29 -12.27 14.86 9.11
C LEU A 29 -12.03 13.88 7.95
N PRO A 30 -11.03 12.98 8.06
CA PRO A 30 -10.81 11.96 7.05
C PRO A 30 -12.01 11.03 6.88
N ALA A 31 -12.28 10.59 5.64
CA ALA A 31 -13.40 9.70 5.35
C ALA A 31 -13.10 8.24 5.73
N ARG A 32 -11.81 7.89 5.86
CA ARG A 32 -11.30 6.54 6.14
C ARG A 32 -10.20 6.59 7.20
N PRO A 33 -9.92 5.48 7.91
CA PRO A 33 -8.75 5.40 8.79
C PRO A 33 -7.43 5.50 7.99
N ALA A 34 -6.34 5.80 8.70
CA ALA A 34 -5.00 5.73 8.12
C ALA A 34 -4.68 4.31 7.59
N PRO A 35 -3.90 4.18 6.52
CA PRO A 35 -3.65 2.87 5.91
C PRO A 35 -2.76 1.99 6.80
N ASP A 36 -3.02 0.68 6.81
CA ASP A 36 -2.28 -0.28 7.61
C ASP A 36 -1.04 -0.80 6.86
N ALA A 37 0.05 -0.04 6.93
CA ALA A 37 1.33 -0.46 6.37
C ALA A 37 1.95 -1.66 7.11
N ALA A 38 1.64 -1.84 8.40
CA ALA A 38 2.19 -2.93 9.20
C ALA A 38 1.57 -4.27 8.80
N GLY A 39 0.24 -4.34 8.64
CA GLY A 39 -0.46 -5.54 8.17
C GLY A 39 0.01 -6.00 6.79
N VAL A 40 0.29 -5.06 5.86
CA VAL A 40 0.91 -5.39 4.57
C VAL A 40 2.33 -5.95 4.75
N ALA A 41 3.15 -5.31 5.59
CA ALA A 41 4.51 -5.80 5.86
C ALA A 41 4.51 -7.20 6.47
N ASP A 42 3.59 -7.50 7.38
CA ASP A 42 3.43 -8.83 7.98
C ASP A 42 3.07 -9.89 6.93
N THR A 43 2.21 -9.57 5.95
CA THR A 43 1.94 -10.49 4.83
C THR A 43 3.17 -10.73 3.97
N VAL A 44 3.92 -9.67 3.65
CA VAL A 44 5.18 -9.78 2.89
C VAL A 44 6.18 -10.66 3.64
N ASP A 45 6.37 -10.41 4.94
CA ASP A 45 7.31 -11.13 5.79
C ASP A 45 6.94 -12.60 5.94
N ARG A 46 5.65 -12.92 6.04
CA ARG A 46 5.16 -14.31 6.08
C ARG A 46 5.54 -15.09 4.82
N VAL A 47 5.41 -14.48 3.64
CA VAL A 47 5.82 -15.11 2.37
C VAL A 47 7.33 -15.19 2.26
N ALA A 48 8.05 -14.13 2.66
CA ALA A 48 9.51 -14.08 2.59
C ALA A 48 10.20 -15.09 3.52
N ALA A 49 9.66 -15.32 4.72
CA ALA A 49 10.15 -16.32 5.67
C ALA A 49 9.77 -17.76 5.29
N GLY A 50 8.70 -17.94 4.53
CA GLY A 50 8.14 -19.25 4.16
C GLY A 50 8.97 -20.04 3.14
N ALA A 51 8.54 -21.26 2.83
CA ALA A 51 9.08 -22.02 1.71
C ALA A 51 8.58 -21.43 0.38
N ALA A 52 9.46 -21.37 -0.62
CA ALA A 52 9.10 -20.97 -1.99
C ALA A 52 8.92 -22.21 -2.89
N PRO A 53 7.97 -22.21 -3.84
CA PRO A 53 7.11 -21.08 -4.22
C PRO A 53 5.95 -20.85 -3.23
N ALA A 54 5.63 -19.59 -2.97
CA ALA A 54 4.46 -19.17 -2.18
C ALA A 54 3.93 -17.83 -2.69
N SER A 55 2.62 -17.61 -2.62
CA SER A 55 1.99 -16.36 -3.03
C SER A 55 0.92 -15.93 -2.05
N ALA A 56 0.74 -14.63 -1.88
CA ALA A 56 -0.32 -14.03 -1.09
C ALA A 56 -0.72 -12.68 -1.69
N SER A 57 -1.97 -12.29 -1.46
CA SER A 57 -2.45 -10.94 -1.71
C SER A 57 -2.93 -10.29 -0.41
N HIS A 58 -2.95 -8.96 -0.37
CA HIS A 58 -3.46 -8.19 0.76
C HIS A 58 -4.13 -6.90 0.26
N ASP A 59 -5.45 -6.83 0.43
CA ASP A 59 -6.25 -5.64 0.14
C ASP A 59 -5.96 -4.52 1.14
N HIS A 60 -6.03 -3.26 0.71
CA HIS A 60 -5.80 -2.13 1.61
C HIS A 60 -6.56 -0.86 1.26
N ALA A 61 -6.72 0.02 2.26
CA ALA A 61 -7.44 1.29 2.12
C ALA A 61 -6.55 2.49 1.71
N ALA A 62 -5.36 2.26 1.15
CA ALA A 62 -4.51 3.33 0.63
C ALA A 62 -4.87 3.72 -0.80
N ASP A 63 -4.76 5.00 -1.15
CA ASP A 63 -4.94 5.48 -2.53
C ASP A 63 -3.66 5.31 -3.35
N ALA A 64 -2.51 5.30 -2.68
CA ALA A 64 -1.23 5.02 -3.32
C ALA A 64 -0.24 4.36 -2.37
N VAL A 65 0.61 3.54 -2.94
CA VAL A 65 1.68 2.83 -2.26
C VAL A 65 3.02 3.15 -2.90
N ARG A 66 4.08 3.07 -2.10
CA ARG A 66 5.45 3.20 -2.57
C ARG A 66 6.29 2.10 -1.95
N LEU A 67 6.69 1.17 -2.80
CA LEU A 67 7.52 0.04 -2.44
C LEU A 67 9.00 0.42 -2.53
N ARG A 68 9.76 -0.01 -1.53
CA ARG A 68 11.22 0.01 -1.49
C ARG A 68 11.71 -1.38 -1.11
N PRO A 69 12.98 -1.71 -1.40
CA PRO A 69 13.52 -3.01 -1.04
C PRO A 69 13.34 -3.40 0.44
N HIS A 70 13.27 -2.45 1.37
CA HIS A 70 13.17 -2.73 2.82
C HIS A 70 11.96 -2.11 3.51
N SER A 71 11.07 -1.45 2.76
CA SER A 71 9.92 -0.77 3.37
C SER A 71 8.80 -0.54 2.38
N ILE A 72 7.60 -0.35 2.94
CA ILE A 72 6.45 0.18 2.23
C ILE A 72 6.02 1.50 2.87
N ALA A 73 5.61 2.43 2.03
CA ALA A 73 4.86 3.61 2.45
C ALA A 73 3.50 3.59 1.76
N MET A 74 2.46 3.96 2.49
CA MET A 74 1.08 3.96 2.01
C MET A 74 0.44 5.29 2.36
N ARG A 75 -0.38 5.85 1.49
CA ARG A 75 -1.06 7.13 1.75
C ARG A 75 -2.51 7.13 1.31
N ASN A 76 -3.33 7.83 2.07
CA ASN A 76 -4.69 8.21 1.72
C ASN A 76 -5.02 9.60 2.29
N ASP A 77 -6.28 9.99 2.25
CA ASP A 77 -6.82 11.24 2.81
C ASP A 77 -6.59 11.40 4.33
N ALA A 78 -6.41 10.31 5.07
CA ALA A 78 -6.09 10.33 6.49
C ALA A 78 -4.59 10.48 6.81
N GLY A 79 -3.70 10.37 5.80
CA GLY A 79 -2.27 10.62 5.96
C GLY A 79 -1.39 9.56 5.33
N THR A 80 -0.16 9.40 5.84
CA THR A 80 0.84 8.45 5.31
C THR A 80 1.35 7.53 6.41
N ALA A 81 1.14 6.22 6.23
CA ALA A 81 1.73 5.19 7.07
C ALA A 81 2.98 4.59 6.41
N ARG A 82 3.88 4.04 7.22
CA ARG A 82 5.11 3.39 6.76
C ARG A 82 5.43 2.18 7.64
N ALA A 83 5.98 1.14 7.03
CA ALA A 83 6.48 -0.04 7.71
C ALA A 83 7.75 -0.55 7.03
N THR A 84 8.59 -1.25 7.79
CA THR A 84 9.79 -1.93 7.30
C THR A 84 9.54 -3.43 7.24
N PHE A 85 10.14 -4.10 6.26
CA PHE A 85 10.10 -5.56 6.18
C PHE A 85 11.18 -6.16 7.09
N ALA A 86 10.85 -7.22 7.81
CA ALA A 86 11.80 -7.97 8.62
C ALA A 86 12.70 -8.89 7.77
N PHE A 87 12.19 -9.43 6.66
CA PHE A 87 12.89 -10.44 5.87
C PHE A 87 13.42 -9.93 4.53
N GLY A 88 14.70 -9.55 4.55
CA GLY A 88 15.50 -9.31 3.36
C GLY A 88 15.03 -8.14 2.49
N ALA A 89 15.82 -7.87 1.45
CA ALA A 89 15.41 -6.92 0.42
C ALA A 89 14.36 -7.58 -0.49
N ILE A 90 13.13 -7.07 -0.50
CA ILE A 90 12.14 -7.47 -1.51
C ILE A 90 12.53 -6.91 -2.88
N VAL A 91 11.85 -7.38 -3.92
CA VAL A 91 12.00 -6.92 -5.30
C VAL A 91 10.71 -6.18 -5.69
N PRO A 92 10.73 -4.84 -5.79
CA PRO A 92 9.58 -4.08 -6.25
C PRO A 92 9.30 -4.37 -7.72
N VAL A 93 8.10 -4.85 -8.02
CA VAL A 93 7.65 -5.18 -9.37
C VAL A 93 6.61 -4.17 -9.81
N ALA A 94 6.90 -3.47 -10.91
CA ALA A 94 5.94 -2.61 -11.60
C ALA A 94 5.34 -3.36 -12.79
N ASP A 95 6.22 -3.79 -13.71
CA ASP A 95 5.84 -4.29 -15.02
C ASP A 95 6.85 -5.32 -15.58
N GLY A 96 6.61 -5.71 -16.83
CA GLY A 96 7.55 -6.51 -17.62
C GLY A 96 7.60 -7.99 -17.21
N PRO A 97 8.74 -8.68 -17.43
CA PRO A 97 8.83 -10.12 -17.20
C PRO A 97 8.70 -10.48 -15.72
N LEU A 98 9.15 -9.63 -14.79
CA LEU A 98 8.95 -9.90 -13.36
C LEU A 98 7.48 -9.85 -12.94
N ARG A 99 6.65 -9.02 -13.60
CA ARG A 99 5.19 -9.02 -13.35
C ARG A 99 4.58 -10.37 -13.70
N ARG A 100 4.94 -10.96 -14.84
CA ARG A 100 4.47 -12.32 -15.20
C ARG A 100 4.84 -13.37 -14.14
N VAL A 101 6.02 -13.26 -13.53
CA VAL A 101 6.44 -14.16 -12.45
C VAL A 101 5.66 -13.90 -11.15
N LEU A 102 5.41 -12.64 -10.82
CA LEU A 102 4.53 -12.24 -9.71
C LEU A 102 3.11 -12.80 -9.91
N ASP A 103 2.62 -12.82 -11.15
CA ASP A 103 1.31 -13.38 -11.51
C ASP A 103 1.30 -14.93 -11.54
N GLY A 104 2.36 -15.58 -11.06
CA GLY A 104 2.44 -17.02 -10.86
C GLY A 104 3.17 -17.81 -11.95
N ASN A 105 3.73 -17.17 -12.98
CA ASN A 105 4.52 -17.90 -13.99
C ASN A 105 5.87 -18.34 -13.42
N ALA A 106 6.26 -19.59 -13.68
CA ALA A 106 7.58 -20.08 -13.32
C ALA A 106 8.70 -19.26 -14.01
N PRO A 107 9.76 -18.85 -13.30
CA PRO A 107 10.79 -17.98 -13.85
C PRO A 107 11.51 -18.57 -15.07
N GLN A 108 11.63 -19.90 -15.15
CA GLN A 108 12.21 -20.65 -16.28
C GLN A 108 11.39 -20.52 -17.57
N ARG A 109 10.09 -20.20 -17.47
CA ARG A 109 9.24 -19.95 -18.64
C ARG A 109 9.30 -18.51 -19.13
N VAL A 110 9.74 -17.59 -18.27
CA VAL A 110 9.74 -16.15 -18.55
C VAL A 110 11.12 -15.65 -18.94
N PHE A 111 12.17 -16.19 -18.31
CA PHE A 111 13.55 -15.81 -18.52
C PHE A 111 14.34 -16.94 -19.17
N THR A 112 15.23 -16.59 -20.10
CA THR A 112 16.09 -17.53 -20.82
C THR A 112 17.01 -18.30 -19.88
N ASP A 113 17.55 -17.63 -18.86
CA ASP A 113 18.48 -18.22 -17.91
C ASP A 113 18.43 -17.47 -16.55
N ARG A 114 19.10 -18.06 -15.55
CA ARG A 114 19.12 -17.49 -14.20
C ARG A 114 19.85 -16.14 -14.14
N ALA A 115 20.83 -15.90 -15.00
CA ALA A 115 21.54 -14.63 -15.03
C ALA A 115 20.65 -13.49 -15.53
N ALA A 116 19.79 -13.76 -16.52
CA ALA A 116 18.77 -12.83 -16.99
C ALA A 116 17.76 -12.49 -15.89
N PHE A 117 17.31 -13.50 -15.12
CA PHE A 117 16.43 -13.27 -13.97
C PHE A 117 17.10 -12.41 -12.90
N ARG A 118 18.35 -12.71 -12.53
CA ARG A 118 19.11 -11.92 -11.55
C ARG A 118 19.29 -10.48 -11.99
N ARG A 119 19.66 -10.22 -13.26
CA ARG A 119 19.76 -8.86 -13.80
C ARG A 119 18.43 -8.11 -13.71
N ALA A 120 17.31 -8.77 -13.99
CA ALA A 120 16.00 -8.16 -13.85
C ALA A 120 15.66 -7.82 -12.40
N VAL A 121 15.99 -8.70 -11.45
CA VAL A 121 15.85 -8.45 -10.01
C VAL A 121 16.70 -7.26 -9.56
N ASP A 122 17.96 -7.21 -9.97
CA ASP A 122 18.89 -6.14 -9.59
C ASP A 122 18.45 -4.80 -10.18
N ALA A 123 18.04 -4.79 -11.45
CA ALA A 123 17.46 -3.62 -12.09
C ALA A 123 16.18 -3.15 -11.37
N ALA A 124 15.32 -4.08 -10.99
CA ALA A 124 14.08 -3.76 -10.27
C ALA A 124 14.34 -3.14 -8.89
N ARG A 125 15.34 -3.63 -8.15
CA ARG A 125 15.76 -3.04 -6.87
C ARG A 125 16.44 -1.68 -7.01
N ALA A 126 17.14 -1.46 -8.13
CA ALA A 126 17.80 -0.19 -8.42
C ALA A 126 16.83 0.89 -8.93
N ARG A 127 15.62 0.53 -9.37
CA ARG A 127 14.61 1.52 -9.77
C ARG A 127 14.25 2.43 -8.60
N GLY A 128 14.17 3.72 -8.88
CA GLY A 128 13.78 4.73 -7.89
C GLY A 128 12.35 4.49 -7.38
N PRO A 129 12.11 4.64 -6.06
CA PRO A 129 10.80 4.36 -5.49
C PRO A 129 9.78 5.46 -5.84
N GLY A 130 8.73 5.08 -6.59
CA GLY A 130 7.62 5.93 -6.97
C GLY A 130 6.33 5.61 -6.20
N TRP A 131 5.40 6.57 -6.17
CA TRP A 131 4.04 6.30 -5.71
C TRP A 131 3.22 5.72 -6.87
N THR A 132 2.55 4.61 -6.62
CA THR A 132 1.65 3.93 -7.57
C THR A 132 0.28 3.78 -6.93
N ALA A 133 -0.78 4.07 -7.69
CA ALA A 133 -2.14 3.80 -7.25
C ALA A 133 -2.40 2.29 -7.32
N SER A 134 -2.97 1.74 -6.26
CA SER A 134 -3.25 0.31 -6.13
C SER A 134 -4.30 0.09 -5.05
N GLU A 135 -5.04 -1.00 -5.14
CA GLU A 135 -6.02 -1.44 -4.13
C GLU A 135 -5.54 -2.71 -3.41
N GLU A 136 -4.55 -3.42 -3.98
CA GLU A 136 -4.08 -4.72 -3.53
C GLU A 136 -2.56 -4.82 -3.67
N ILE A 137 -1.90 -5.38 -2.66
CA ILE A 137 -0.50 -5.79 -2.74
C ILE A 137 -0.42 -7.29 -3.00
N THR A 138 0.22 -7.67 -4.11
CA THR A 138 0.55 -9.07 -4.41
C THR A 138 1.99 -9.36 -4.01
N VAL A 139 2.23 -10.51 -3.39
CA VAL A 139 3.54 -10.98 -2.96
C VAL A 139 3.76 -12.40 -3.46
N THR A 140 4.90 -12.65 -4.09
CA THR A 140 5.29 -13.99 -4.54
C THR A 140 6.72 -14.30 -4.16
N GLY A 141 6.91 -15.30 -3.31
CA GLY A 141 8.20 -15.90 -3.01
C GLY A 141 8.59 -16.89 -4.11
N VAL A 142 9.75 -16.68 -4.72
CA VAL A 142 10.25 -17.49 -5.84
C VAL A 142 11.62 -18.06 -5.49
N SER A 143 11.86 -19.31 -5.88
CA SER A 143 13.18 -19.94 -5.80
C SER A 143 13.52 -20.57 -7.14
N TRP A 144 14.71 -20.26 -7.68
CA TRP A 144 15.24 -20.88 -8.88
C TRP A 144 16.68 -21.33 -8.66
N ASP A 145 16.84 -22.66 -8.58
CA ASP A 145 18.05 -23.41 -8.18
C ASP A 145 18.88 -22.70 -7.10
N GLY A 146 18.25 -22.50 -5.94
CA GLY A 146 18.88 -21.91 -4.76
C GLY A 146 18.90 -20.38 -4.72
N TYR A 147 18.58 -19.69 -5.82
CA TYR A 147 18.39 -18.24 -5.80
C TYR A 147 16.95 -17.90 -5.40
N ARG A 148 16.76 -17.48 -4.16
CA ARG A 148 15.46 -17.09 -3.60
C ARG A 148 15.27 -15.58 -3.60
N VAL A 149 14.10 -15.13 -4.01
CA VAL A 149 13.69 -13.72 -3.96
C VAL A 149 12.20 -13.60 -3.63
N THR A 150 11.82 -12.49 -3.01
CA THR A 150 10.41 -12.13 -2.76
C THR A 150 10.04 -10.98 -3.69
N LEU A 151 9.14 -11.24 -4.63
CA LEU A 151 8.58 -10.25 -5.53
C LEU A 151 7.37 -9.60 -4.85
N VAL A 152 7.29 -8.28 -4.90
CA VAL A 152 6.14 -7.52 -4.36
C VAL A 152 5.68 -6.53 -5.41
N GLY A 153 4.41 -6.58 -5.78
CA GLY A 153 3.79 -5.65 -6.72
C GLY A 153 2.56 -4.98 -6.14
N ALA A 154 2.27 -3.82 -6.71
CA ALA A 154 1.10 -3.00 -6.49
C ALA A 154 0.39 -2.76 -7.82
#